data_AF-A0A9D9M514-F1
#
_entry.id   AF-A0A9D9M514-F1
#
_cell.length_a   1.000
_cell.length_b   1.000
_cell.length_c   1.000
_cell.angle_alpha   90.00
_cell.angle_beta   90.00
_cell.angle_gamma   90.00
#
_symmetry.space_group_name_H-M   'P 1'
#
loop_
_entity.id
_entity.type
_entity.pdbx_description
1 polymer ?
#
loop_
_entity_poly.entity_id
_entity_poly.type
_entity_poly.pdbx_seq_one_letter_code
_entity_poly.pdbx_strand_id
1 'polypeptide(L)'
;MKIKSLLLSVLALSAFVACQEKQSILTPSQVSLDPLILKVSADGETKTVALKANCDWEASGPSWLTVAPASGTGDTSISIIVPANEGKERDGEVTVTATDAKSVAKVLIVQSGVTVTPEGPDGPDNPPTPENPNEIKNVEQLAAFLNGAASLAADEEFTIEADIDCGGAKIAPAGAFSATLDGKNHKIYNYIVESAEATSGIFLSVNGTIKNLVL
;
A
#
# COMPACT_ATOMS: atom_id res chain seq x y z
N MET A 1 84.90 31.60 63.56
CA MET A 1 84.01 31.39 64.72
C MET A 1 82.57 31.50 64.25
N LYS A 2 81.77 30.47 64.57
CA LYS A 2 80.32 30.25 64.31
C LYS A 2 79.85 29.92 62.88
N ILE A 3 79.55 28.64 62.74
CA ILE A 3 78.80 27.90 61.72
C ILE A 3 77.32 28.32 61.72
N LYS A 4 76.64 28.37 60.56
CA LYS A 4 75.49 27.50 60.20
C LYS A 4 74.76 27.96 58.93
N SER A 5 74.51 26.99 58.04
CA SER A 5 73.22 26.76 57.36
C SER A 5 72.91 27.73 56.20
N LEU A 6 72.50 27.36 54.99
CA LEU A 6 71.94 26.11 54.47
C LEU A 6 71.88 26.25 52.92
N LEU A 7 72.25 25.20 52.19
CA LEU A 7 71.62 24.61 50.97
C LEU A 7 70.97 25.56 49.90
N LEU A 8 71.02 25.32 48.59
CA LEU A 8 71.58 24.29 47.70
C LEU A 8 71.21 24.76 46.28
N SER A 9 72.13 24.63 45.34
CA SER A 9 71.86 24.69 43.89
C SER A 9 70.88 23.57 43.49
N VAL A 10 69.79 23.88 42.77
CA VAL A 10 69.02 22.86 42.02
C VAL A 10 68.72 23.32 40.61
N LEU A 11 69.44 22.65 39.71
CA LEU A 11 69.22 22.28 38.32
C LEU A 11 67.80 22.47 37.76
N ALA A 12 67.74 23.01 36.55
CA ALA A 12 66.56 23.05 35.71
C ALA A 12 66.03 21.65 35.38
N LEU A 13 64.74 21.42 35.61
CA LEU A 13 63.90 20.59 34.76
C LEU A 13 62.44 21.00 35.00
N SER A 14 61.98 22.00 34.25
CA SER A 14 60.56 22.33 34.18
C SER A 14 59.85 21.18 33.48
N ALA A 15 59.43 20.19 34.27
CA ALA A 15 58.40 19.25 33.87
C ALA A 15 57.13 20.07 33.60
N PHE A 16 56.82 20.30 32.32
CA PHE A 16 55.44 20.54 31.93
C PHE A 16 54.70 19.28 32.34
N VAL A 17 54.02 19.34 33.50
CA VAL A 17 52.91 18.45 33.78
C VAL A 17 51.84 18.85 32.77
N ALA A 18 51.95 18.29 31.55
CA ALA A 18 50.83 18.13 30.68
C ALA A 18 49.89 17.20 31.44
N CYS A 19 48.92 17.81 32.12
CA CYS A 19 47.73 17.09 32.57
C CYS A 19 47.07 16.58 31.28
N GLN A 20 47.45 15.39 30.82
CA GLN A 20 46.60 14.64 29.91
C GLN A 20 45.41 14.20 30.74
N GLU A 21 44.43 15.10 30.87
CA GLU A 21 43.06 14.64 30.99
C GLU A 21 42.83 13.79 29.75
N LYS A 22 42.75 12.47 29.95
CA LYS A 22 42.40 11.50 28.94
C LYS A 22 40.99 11.86 28.48
N GLN A 23 40.89 12.77 27.51
CA GLN A 23 39.64 13.16 26.91
C GLN A 23 39.14 11.94 26.15
N SER A 24 38.32 11.14 26.82
CA SER A 24 37.52 10.10 26.20
C SER A 24 36.70 10.78 25.11
N ILE A 25 37.12 10.61 23.86
CA ILE A 25 36.39 11.10 22.71
C ILE A 25 35.15 10.21 22.61
N LEU A 26 34.08 10.57 23.35
CA LEU A 26 32.82 9.85 23.29
C LEU A 26 32.27 10.03 21.88
N THR A 27 32.22 8.95 21.10
CA THR A 27 31.52 8.95 19.82
C THR A 27 30.06 9.30 20.09
N PRO A 28 29.46 10.28 19.40
CA PRO A 28 28.07 10.64 19.61
C PRO A 28 27.18 9.46 19.26
N SER A 29 26.15 9.25 20.08
CA SER A 29 25.09 8.27 19.82
C SER A 29 24.45 8.57 18.46
N GLN A 30 24.29 7.54 17.64
CA GLN A 30 23.77 7.63 16.30
C GLN A 30 22.86 6.44 16.03
N VAL A 31 21.67 6.73 15.47
CA VAL A 31 20.73 5.73 14.95
C VAL A 31 20.38 6.05 13.50
N SER A 32 20.18 5.03 12.66
CA SER A 32 19.69 5.18 11.29
C SER A 32 18.92 3.96 10.83
N LEU A 33 17.89 4.17 10.03
CA LEU A 33 16.97 3.14 9.53
C LEU A 33 17.08 3.02 8.01
N ASP A 34 16.96 1.80 7.50
CA ASP A 34 16.82 1.52 6.06
C ASP A 34 15.92 0.29 5.85
N PRO A 35 14.84 0.38 5.04
CA PRO A 35 14.37 1.55 4.30
C PRO A 35 13.68 2.61 5.19
N LEU A 36 13.62 3.86 4.70
CA LEU A 36 12.92 4.97 5.38
C LEU A 36 11.41 5.04 5.09
N ILE A 37 10.92 4.26 4.10
CA ILE A 37 9.50 4.16 3.77
C ILE A 37 9.14 2.69 3.58
N LEU A 38 8.07 2.25 4.22
CA LEU A 38 7.46 0.94 4.02
C LEU A 38 6.04 1.11 3.48
N LYS A 39 5.76 0.42 2.38
CA LYS A 39 4.41 0.27 1.85
C LYS A 39 3.82 -1.07 2.29
N VAL A 40 2.59 -1.05 2.77
CA VAL A 40 1.87 -2.20 3.28
C VAL A 40 0.48 -2.26 2.64
N SER A 41 0.03 -3.45 2.25
CA SER A 41 -1.32 -3.65 1.70
C SER A 41 -2.41 -3.41 2.75
N ALA A 42 -3.67 -3.35 2.29
CA ALA A 42 -4.82 -3.26 3.18
C ALA A 42 -4.98 -4.51 4.08
N ASP A 43 -4.51 -5.68 3.66
CA ASP A 43 -4.61 -6.93 4.43
C ASP A 43 -3.68 -6.98 5.66
N GLY A 44 -2.73 -6.05 5.73
CA GLY A 44 -1.71 -6.01 6.77
C GLY A 44 -0.56 -6.97 6.48
N GLU A 45 0.64 -6.58 6.91
CA GLU A 45 1.86 -7.34 6.69
C GLU A 45 2.82 -7.15 7.84
N THR A 46 3.74 -8.10 8.01
CA THR A 46 4.94 -7.89 8.82
C THR A 46 6.08 -7.46 7.90
N LYS A 47 6.67 -6.29 8.18
CA LYS A 47 7.84 -5.76 7.48
C LYS A 47 9.03 -5.66 8.42
N THR A 48 10.23 -5.72 7.87
CA THR A 48 11.47 -5.55 8.64
C THR A 48 12.22 -4.31 8.17
N VAL A 49 12.81 -3.57 9.11
CA VAL A 49 13.70 -2.42 8.87
C VAL A 49 15.03 -2.67 9.55
N ALA A 50 16.13 -2.43 8.85
CA ALA A 50 17.46 -2.52 9.44
C ALA A 50 17.74 -1.26 10.26
N LEU A 51 18.13 -1.43 11.52
CA LEU A 51 18.64 -0.38 12.39
C LEU A 51 20.16 -0.49 12.47
N LYS A 52 20.86 0.61 12.15
CA LYS A 52 22.26 0.81 12.50
C LYS A 52 22.36 1.74 13.70
N ALA A 53 23.03 1.29 14.75
CA ALA A 53 23.18 2.04 15.99
C ALA A 53 24.52 1.76 16.69
N ASN A 54 25.06 2.78 17.37
CA ASN A 54 26.27 2.66 18.21
C ASN A 54 25.96 2.86 19.71
N CYS A 55 24.68 2.84 20.08
CA CYS A 55 24.19 3.20 21.41
C CYS A 55 22.99 2.33 21.82
N ASP A 56 22.51 2.54 23.04
CA ASP A 56 21.19 2.07 23.48
C ASP A 56 20.09 2.90 22.83
N TRP A 57 18.97 2.25 22.52
CA TRP A 57 17.86 2.87 21.80
C TRP A 57 16.50 2.34 22.25
N GLU A 58 15.47 3.15 22.02
CA GLU A 58 14.05 2.83 22.22
C GLU A 58 13.28 3.11 20.94
N ALA A 59 12.34 2.22 20.60
CA ALA A 59 11.50 2.29 19.42
C ALA A 59 10.03 2.41 19.82
N SER A 60 9.31 3.31 19.18
CA SER A 60 7.87 3.52 19.38
C SER A 60 7.18 3.74 18.04
N GLY A 61 5.88 3.47 17.99
CA GLY A 61 5.08 3.67 16.80
C GLY A 61 3.62 3.99 17.13
N PRO A 62 2.78 4.20 16.11
CA PRO A 62 1.35 4.41 16.29
C PRO A 62 0.69 3.22 16.98
N SER A 63 -0.41 3.47 17.68
CA SER A 63 -1.16 2.44 18.43
C SER A 63 -1.74 1.33 17.56
N TRP A 64 -1.87 1.55 16.24
CA TRP A 64 -2.43 0.57 15.31
C TRP A 64 -1.39 -0.43 14.77
N LEU A 65 -0.10 -0.29 15.08
CA LEU A 65 0.94 -1.26 14.70
C LEU A 65 1.75 -1.71 15.92
N THR A 66 2.53 -2.77 15.77
CA THR A 66 3.46 -3.25 16.80
C THR A 66 4.89 -3.18 16.29
N VAL A 67 5.82 -2.80 17.17
CA VAL A 67 7.26 -2.72 16.89
C VAL A 67 7.99 -3.70 17.83
N ALA A 68 8.84 -4.56 17.27
CA ALA A 68 9.63 -5.52 18.05
C ALA A 68 11.05 -5.68 17.46
N PRO A 69 12.12 -5.51 18.26
CA PRO A 69 12.12 -5.11 19.67
C PRO A 69 11.74 -3.63 19.86
N ALA A 70 11.15 -3.29 21.00
CA ALA A 70 10.85 -1.89 21.37
C ALA A 70 12.05 -1.18 22.03
N SER A 71 13.12 -1.89 22.37
CA SER A 71 14.38 -1.33 22.85
C SER A 71 15.52 -2.30 22.62
N GLY A 72 16.76 -1.80 22.64
CA GLY A 72 17.94 -2.62 22.49
C GLY A 72 19.22 -1.80 22.47
N THR A 73 20.32 -2.47 22.09
CA THR A 73 21.66 -1.88 22.01
C THR A 73 22.28 -2.26 20.68
N GLY A 74 22.88 -1.29 20.00
CA GLY A 74 23.60 -1.52 18.74
C GLY A 74 22.69 -1.91 17.58
N ASP A 75 23.32 -2.35 16.49
CA ASP A 75 22.64 -2.77 15.27
C ASP A 75 21.61 -3.89 15.53
N THR A 76 20.46 -3.80 14.87
CA THR A 76 19.46 -4.90 14.86
C THR A 76 18.54 -4.82 13.64
N SER A 77 17.65 -5.80 13.52
CA SER A 77 16.47 -5.70 12.64
C SER A 77 15.23 -5.48 13.49
N ILE A 78 14.46 -4.44 13.15
CA ILE A 78 13.18 -4.14 13.79
C ILE A 78 12.06 -4.73 12.93
N SER A 79 11.21 -5.55 13.54
CA SER A 79 9.97 -6.06 12.95
C SER A 79 8.83 -5.10 13.24
N ILE A 80 8.12 -4.70 12.19
CA ILE A 80 6.94 -3.83 12.23
C ILE A 80 5.75 -4.66 11.75
N ILE A 81 4.84 -4.94 12.68
CA ILE A 81 3.65 -5.76 12.43
C ILE A 81 2.49 -4.80 12.24
N VAL A 82 1.99 -4.73 11.01
CA VAL A 82 0.88 -3.89 10.63
C VAL A 82 -0.35 -4.79 10.44
N PRO A 83 -1.42 -4.65 11.25
CA PRO A 83 -2.66 -5.38 11.05
C PRO A 83 -3.42 -4.83 9.84
N ALA A 84 -4.45 -5.56 9.41
CA ALA A 84 -5.33 -5.11 8.33
C ALA A 84 -5.92 -3.70 8.58
N ASN A 85 -6.21 -3.00 7.49
CA ASN A 85 -6.81 -1.68 7.46
C ASN A 85 -8.08 -1.69 6.60
N GLU A 86 -9.23 -1.86 7.25
CA GLU A 86 -10.56 -1.86 6.62
C GLU A 86 -11.05 -0.44 6.25
N GLY A 87 -10.35 0.60 6.68
CA GLY A 87 -10.70 1.99 6.44
C GLY A 87 -10.00 2.58 5.22
N LYS A 88 -10.01 3.92 5.14
CA LYS A 88 -9.21 4.67 4.15
C LYS A 88 -7.71 4.42 4.36
N GLU A 89 -6.92 4.74 3.33
CA GLU A 89 -5.46 4.77 3.45
C GLU A 89 -5.04 5.53 4.70
N ARG A 90 -4.07 4.96 5.41
CA ARG A 90 -3.51 5.54 6.63
C ARG A 90 -2.00 5.49 6.60
N ASP A 91 -1.40 6.48 7.23
CA ASP A 91 0.03 6.54 7.44
C ASP A 91 0.38 6.71 8.92
N GLY A 92 1.62 6.43 9.25
CA GLY A 92 2.16 6.63 10.59
C GLY A 92 3.65 6.39 10.64
N GLU A 93 4.27 6.85 11.72
CA GLU A 93 5.73 6.90 11.81
C GLU A 93 6.22 6.06 12.99
N VAL A 94 7.12 5.12 12.71
CA VAL A 94 7.91 4.46 13.76
C VAL A 94 9.15 5.29 14.01
N THR A 95 9.37 5.66 15.27
CA THR A 95 10.50 6.47 15.73
C THR A 95 11.44 5.61 16.57
N VAL A 96 12.73 5.65 16.25
CA VAL A 96 13.81 5.09 17.07
C VAL A 96 14.63 6.24 17.63
N THR A 97 14.78 6.29 18.95
CA THR A 97 15.50 7.34 19.67
C THR A 97 16.66 6.71 20.44
N ALA A 98 17.86 7.27 20.27
CA ALA A 98 18.97 6.95 21.18
C ALA A 98 18.58 7.33 22.62
N THR A 99 18.88 6.51 23.62
CA THR A 99 18.44 6.75 25.01
C THR A 99 18.96 8.06 25.61
N ASP A 100 20.08 8.60 25.09
CA ASP A 100 20.59 9.93 25.46
C ASP A 100 19.93 11.10 24.70
N ALA A 101 18.92 10.81 23.88
CA ALA A 101 18.15 11.72 23.03
C ALA A 101 18.97 12.52 22.00
N LYS A 102 20.22 12.13 21.71
CA LYS A 102 21.08 12.88 20.76
C LYS A 102 20.86 12.52 19.30
N SER A 103 20.20 11.40 19.01
CA SER A 103 19.90 10.94 17.67
C SER A 103 18.53 10.28 17.60
N VAL A 104 17.80 10.56 16.52
CA VAL A 104 16.45 10.06 16.26
C VAL A 104 16.37 9.66 14.79
N ALA A 105 15.87 8.46 14.51
CA ALA A 105 15.58 7.97 13.17
C ALA A 105 14.11 7.61 13.05
N LYS A 106 13.55 7.76 11.85
CA LYS A 106 12.12 7.59 11.57
C LYS A 106 11.91 6.77 10.31
N VAL A 107 10.90 5.91 10.30
CA VAL A 107 10.42 5.22 9.10
C VAL A 107 8.93 5.51 8.94
N LEU A 108 8.57 5.96 7.74
CA LEU A 108 7.18 6.21 7.36
C LEU A 108 6.54 4.90 6.91
N ILE A 109 5.40 4.57 7.50
CA ILE A 109 4.57 3.44 7.11
C ILE A 109 3.37 4.01 6.37
N VAL A 110 3.21 3.62 5.10
CA VAL A 110 2.02 3.93 4.30
C VAL A 110 1.27 2.63 4.10
N GLN A 111 0.09 2.53 4.69
CA GLN A 111 -0.78 1.38 4.55
C GLN A 111 -1.98 1.74 3.69
N SER A 112 -2.14 1.02 2.58
CA SER A 112 -3.32 1.14 1.74
C SER A 112 -4.59 0.90 2.56
N GLY A 113 -5.65 1.60 2.20
CA GLY A 113 -6.98 1.34 2.75
C GLY A 113 -7.75 0.36 1.88
N VAL A 114 -8.83 -0.17 2.43
CA VAL A 114 -9.92 -0.67 1.61
C VAL A 114 -10.64 0.54 1.05
N THR A 115 -10.67 0.68 -0.27
CA THR A 115 -11.61 1.61 -0.88
C THR A 115 -13.00 1.03 -0.63
N VAL A 116 -13.70 1.56 0.37
CA VAL A 116 -15.16 1.49 0.41
C VAL A 116 -15.65 2.23 -0.82
N THR A 117 -15.77 1.53 -1.95
CA THR A 117 -16.78 1.91 -2.94
C THR A 117 -18.06 1.98 -2.13
N PRO A 118 -18.75 3.14 -2.04
CA PRO A 118 -19.92 3.27 -1.17
C PRO A 118 -20.90 2.16 -1.52
N GLU A 119 -20.98 1.18 -0.64
CA GLU A 119 -21.94 0.11 -0.70
C GLU A 119 -23.31 0.75 -0.44
N GLY A 120 -24.28 0.42 -1.29
CA GLY A 120 -25.69 0.67 -1.00
C GLY A 120 -26.10 0.00 0.33
N PRO A 121 -27.35 0.18 0.78
CA PRO A 121 -27.77 0.17 2.18
C PRO A 121 -27.65 -1.12 3.02
N ASP A 122 -26.91 -2.16 2.64
CA ASP A 122 -26.91 -3.45 3.34
C ASP A 122 -25.54 -3.86 3.92
N GLY A 123 -25.49 -4.08 5.24
CA GLY A 123 -24.30 -4.35 6.05
C GLY A 123 -23.85 -5.83 6.18
N PRO A 124 -22.99 -6.17 7.16
CA PRO A 124 -22.01 -7.26 7.08
C PRO A 124 -22.51 -8.70 7.33
N ASP A 125 -23.82 -8.93 7.40
CA ASP A 125 -24.39 -10.25 7.72
C ASP A 125 -25.19 -10.91 6.57
N ASN A 126 -25.14 -10.35 5.35
CA ASN A 126 -25.68 -11.01 4.16
C ASN A 126 -24.49 -11.57 3.35
N PRO A 127 -24.50 -12.85 2.89
CA PRO A 127 -23.51 -13.32 1.92
C PRO A 127 -23.48 -12.34 0.73
N PRO A 128 -22.35 -12.20 -0.02
CA PRO A 128 -22.29 -11.27 -1.15
C PRO A 128 -23.57 -11.44 -1.96
N THR A 129 -24.43 -10.41 -1.92
CA THR A 129 -25.62 -10.38 -2.77
C THR A 129 -25.07 -10.66 -4.15
N PRO A 130 -25.54 -11.71 -4.86
CA PRO A 130 -25.00 -12.02 -6.17
C PRO A 130 -24.97 -10.71 -6.95
N GLU A 131 -23.79 -10.32 -7.47
CA GLU A 131 -23.76 -9.25 -8.48
C GLU A 131 -24.91 -9.59 -9.42
N ASN A 132 -25.90 -8.70 -9.53
CA ASN A 132 -27.09 -8.99 -10.30
C ASN A 132 -26.58 -9.51 -11.65
N PRO A 133 -26.84 -10.79 -12.01
CA PRO A 133 -26.19 -11.42 -13.16
C PRO A 133 -26.54 -10.70 -14.46
N ASN A 134 -27.51 -9.79 -14.40
CA ASN A 134 -27.98 -9.02 -15.51
C ASN A 134 -27.37 -7.61 -15.61
N GLU A 135 -26.50 -7.20 -14.68
CA GLU A 135 -25.72 -5.95 -14.75
C GLU A 135 -24.36 -6.19 -15.41
N ILE A 136 -24.04 -5.40 -16.43
CA ILE A 136 -22.81 -5.51 -17.21
C ILE A 136 -21.96 -4.25 -16.98
N LYS A 137 -20.80 -4.41 -16.34
CA LYS A 137 -19.91 -3.32 -15.91
C LYS A 137 -18.55 -3.32 -16.60
N ASN A 138 -18.15 -4.46 -17.19
CA ASN A 138 -16.82 -4.62 -17.78
C ASN A 138 -16.84 -5.55 -19.01
N VAL A 139 -15.69 -5.63 -19.68
CA VAL A 139 -15.53 -6.41 -20.92
C VAL A 139 -15.74 -7.92 -20.72
N GLU A 140 -15.40 -8.47 -19.56
CA GLU A 140 -15.55 -9.90 -19.27
C GLU A 140 -17.03 -10.27 -19.12
N GLN A 141 -17.79 -9.45 -18.40
CA GLN A 141 -19.24 -9.59 -18.26
C GLN A 141 -19.95 -9.38 -19.60
N LEU A 142 -19.51 -8.41 -20.41
CA LEU A 142 -20.03 -8.19 -21.75
C LEU A 142 -19.85 -9.44 -22.63
N ALA A 143 -18.65 -10.03 -22.63
CA ALA A 143 -18.37 -11.24 -23.38
C ALA A 143 -19.22 -12.44 -22.90
N ALA A 144 -19.37 -12.60 -21.58
CA ALA A 144 -20.23 -13.65 -21.01
C ALA A 144 -21.70 -13.49 -21.42
N PHE A 145 -22.22 -12.26 -21.33
CA PHE A 145 -23.58 -11.93 -21.78
C PHE A 145 -23.79 -12.25 -23.26
N LEU A 146 -22.91 -11.80 -24.15
CA LEU A 146 -23.05 -12.03 -25.59
C LEU A 146 -23.00 -13.51 -25.95
N ASN A 147 -22.15 -14.30 -25.28
CA ASN A 147 -22.08 -15.75 -25.46
C ASN A 147 -23.37 -16.47 -25.01
N GLY A 148 -24.02 -15.98 -23.95
CA GLY A 148 -25.26 -16.55 -23.42
C GLY A 148 -26.54 -16.03 -24.10
N ALA A 149 -26.45 -14.95 -24.88
CA ALA A 149 -27.58 -14.17 -25.37
C ALA A 149 -28.67 -14.98 -26.08
N ALA A 150 -28.30 -16.03 -26.81
CA ALA A 150 -29.24 -16.87 -27.56
C ALA A 150 -30.10 -17.79 -26.69
N SER A 151 -29.77 -17.93 -25.40
CA SER A 151 -30.50 -18.78 -24.45
C SER A 151 -31.41 -17.99 -23.50
N LEU A 152 -31.39 -16.65 -23.58
CA LEU A 152 -32.13 -15.79 -22.67
C LEU A 152 -33.63 -15.80 -22.98
N ALA A 153 -34.45 -15.83 -21.93
CA ALA A 153 -35.90 -15.66 -22.08
C ALA A 153 -36.25 -14.20 -22.44
N ALA A 154 -37.41 -14.01 -23.08
CA ALA A 154 -37.81 -12.70 -23.60
C ALA A 154 -38.15 -11.67 -22.51
N ASP A 155 -38.48 -12.14 -21.31
CA ASP A 155 -38.81 -11.33 -20.13
C ASP A 155 -37.58 -10.98 -19.28
N GLU A 156 -36.38 -11.44 -19.65
CA GLU A 156 -35.15 -11.04 -18.98
C GLU A 156 -34.74 -9.61 -19.37
N GLU A 157 -34.24 -8.87 -18.38
CA GLU A 157 -33.75 -7.50 -18.56
C GLU A 157 -32.30 -7.39 -18.07
N PHE A 158 -31.45 -6.83 -18.94
CA PHE A 158 -30.03 -6.59 -18.72
C PHE A 158 -29.72 -5.10 -18.83
N THR A 159 -28.72 -4.64 -18.09
CA THR A 159 -28.30 -3.24 -18.08
C THR A 159 -26.80 -3.09 -18.26
N ILE A 160 -26.39 -2.04 -18.98
CA ILE A 160 -25.01 -1.55 -18.93
C ILE A 160 -24.93 -0.52 -17.80
N GLU A 161 -24.01 -0.71 -16.85
CA GLU A 161 -23.87 0.16 -15.66
C GLU A 161 -22.57 1.00 -15.66
N ALA A 162 -21.74 0.84 -16.69
CA ALA A 162 -20.52 1.62 -16.88
C ALA A 162 -20.13 1.68 -18.36
N ASP A 163 -19.34 2.68 -18.74
CA ASP A 163 -18.72 2.71 -20.06
C ASP A 163 -17.70 1.57 -20.17
N ILE A 164 -17.82 0.76 -21.23
CA ILE A 164 -17.00 -0.43 -21.48
C ILE A 164 -16.03 -0.14 -22.62
N ASP A 165 -14.79 0.17 -22.27
CA ASP A 165 -13.66 0.16 -23.22
C ASP A 165 -13.19 -1.27 -23.43
N CYS A 166 -13.35 -1.79 -24.65
CA CYS A 166 -12.90 -3.14 -24.98
C CYS A 166 -11.41 -3.20 -25.36
N GLY A 167 -10.70 -2.08 -25.47
CA GLY A 167 -9.24 -2.05 -25.66
C GLY A 167 -8.72 -2.75 -26.92
N GLY A 168 -9.54 -2.88 -27.96
CA GLY A 168 -9.27 -3.64 -29.17
C GLY A 168 -9.58 -5.15 -29.06
N ALA A 169 -10.23 -5.59 -27.97
CA ALA A 169 -10.61 -6.98 -27.78
C ALA A 169 -11.52 -7.46 -28.92
N LYS A 170 -11.29 -8.72 -29.31
CA LYS A 170 -12.15 -9.44 -30.24
C LYS A 170 -13.38 -9.93 -29.50
N ILE A 171 -14.55 -9.52 -29.96
CA ILE A 171 -15.83 -9.85 -29.36
C ILE A 171 -16.63 -10.67 -30.39
N ALA A 172 -16.99 -11.88 -30.00
CA ALA A 172 -17.90 -12.71 -30.79
C ALA A 172 -19.30 -12.09 -30.77
N PRO A 173 -19.98 -11.97 -31.93
CA PRO A 173 -21.37 -11.54 -31.98
C PRO A 173 -22.27 -12.44 -31.14
N ALA A 174 -23.20 -11.83 -30.41
CA ALA A 174 -24.36 -12.54 -29.90
C ALA A 174 -25.19 -13.09 -31.05
N GLY A 175 -25.75 -14.29 -30.87
CA GLY A 175 -26.69 -14.91 -31.80
C GLY A 175 -28.04 -14.18 -31.90
N ALA A 176 -29.14 -14.92 -31.91
CA ALA A 176 -30.46 -14.31 -31.78
C ALA A 176 -30.63 -13.75 -30.36
N PHE A 177 -31.05 -12.51 -30.22
CA PHE A 177 -31.29 -11.87 -28.92
C PHE A 177 -32.76 -11.47 -28.79
N SER A 178 -33.45 -11.98 -27.78
CA SER A 178 -34.90 -11.77 -27.54
C SER A 178 -35.23 -11.02 -26.24
N ALA A 179 -34.26 -10.83 -25.36
CA ALA A 179 -34.42 -10.16 -24.07
C ALA A 179 -34.36 -8.62 -24.21
N THR A 180 -34.34 -7.90 -23.09
CA THR A 180 -34.10 -6.45 -23.06
C THR A 180 -32.67 -6.13 -22.61
N LEU A 181 -31.99 -5.24 -23.34
CA LEU A 181 -30.74 -4.60 -22.94
C LEU A 181 -30.95 -3.07 -22.88
N ASP A 182 -30.83 -2.50 -21.68
CA ASP A 182 -30.83 -1.05 -21.48
C ASP A 182 -29.41 -0.54 -21.24
N GLY A 183 -28.87 0.19 -22.19
CA GLY A 183 -27.53 0.76 -22.08
C GLY A 183 -27.41 1.90 -21.08
N LYS A 184 -28.52 2.46 -20.56
CA LYS A 184 -28.52 3.62 -19.63
C LYS A 184 -27.67 4.82 -20.11
N ASN A 185 -27.49 4.95 -21.41
CA ASN A 185 -26.62 5.90 -22.13
C ASN A 185 -25.12 5.67 -21.98
N HIS A 186 -24.70 4.51 -21.48
CA HIS A 186 -23.31 4.08 -21.47
C HIS A 186 -22.82 3.63 -22.83
N LYS A 187 -21.49 3.66 -22.98
CA LYS A 187 -20.78 3.31 -24.21
C LYS A 187 -20.22 1.90 -24.14
N ILE A 188 -20.29 1.18 -25.26
CA ILE A 188 -19.41 0.04 -25.53
C ILE A 188 -18.56 0.42 -26.72
N TYR A 189 -17.24 0.51 -26.55
CA TYR A 189 -16.36 1.07 -27.57
C TYR A 189 -15.03 0.33 -27.67
N ASN A 190 -14.27 0.63 -28.73
CA ASN A 190 -12.98 0.03 -29.03
C ASN A 190 -12.99 -1.52 -29.09
N TYR A 191 -14.07 -2.15 -29.58
CA TYR A 191 -14.09 -3.59 -29.83
C TYR A 191 -13.82 -3.91 -31.31
N ILE A 192 -13.40 -5.15 -31.57
CA ILE A 192 -13.32 -5.73 -32.92
C ILE A 192 -14.34 -6.86 -32.98
N VAL A 193 -15.29 -6.78 -33.93
CA VAL A 193 -16.26 -7.86 -34.11
C VAL A 193 -15.58 -9.07 -34.76
N GLU A 194 -15.58 -10.21 -34.06
CA GLU A 194 -15.02 -11.48 -34.57
C GLU A 194 -16.11 -12.31 -35.24
N SER A 195 -16.37 -12.02 -36.52
CA SER A 195 -17.34 -12.74 -37.34
C SER A 195 -16.71 -13.22 -38.65
N ALA A 196 -17.21 -14.33 -39.19
CA ALA A 196 -16.90 -14.77 -40.54
C ALA A 196 -17.57 -13.90 -41.62
N GLU A 197 -18.59 -13.13 -41.24
CA GLU A 197 -19.37 -12.26 -42.13
C GLU A 197 -18.91 -10.80 -42.02
N ALA A 198 -18.70 -10.15 -43.17
CA ALA A 198 -18.12 -8.80 -43.24
C ALA A 198 -19.06 -7.68 -42.73
N THR A 199 -20.34 -7.97 -42.49
CA THR A 199 -21.36 -6.99 -42.09
C THR A 199 -21.98 -7.28 -40.72
N SER A 200 -21.40 -8.19 -39.93
CA SER A 200 -21.90 -8.49 -38.58
C SER A 200 -21.64 -7.33 -37.62
N GLY A 201 -22.66 -6.94 -36.86
CA GLY A 201 -22.52 -6.17 -35.63
C GLY A 201 -22.34 -7.08 -34.41
N ILE A 202 -22.39 -6.50 -33.21
CA ILE A 202 -22.28 -7.24 -31.94
C ILE A 202 -23.50 -8.15 -31.65
N PHE A 203 -24.62 -7.93 -32.33
CA PHE A 203 -25.78 -8.83 -32.35
C PHE A 203 -26.08 -9.24 -33.80
N LEU A 204 -26.26 -10.53 -34.05
CA LEU A 204 -26.59 -11.05 -35.37
C LEU A 204 -28.08 -10.88 -35.72
N SER A 205 -28.96 -11.03 -34.73
CA SER A 205 -30.40 -10.83 -34.90
C SER A 205 -31.02 -10.34 -33.59
N VAL A 206 -31.88 -9.32 -33.65
CA VAL A 206 -32.55 -8.76 -32.48
C VAL A 206 -34.06 -8.91 -32.65
N ASN A 207 -34.66 -9.76 -31.82
CA ASN A 207 -36.09 -9.95 -31.64
C ASN A 207 -36.56 -9.46 -30.26
N GLY A 208 -35.70 -8.74 -29.54
CA GLY A 208 -35.95 -8.13 -28.24
C GLY A 208 -35.80 -6.61 -28.30
N THR A 209 -35.44 -6.00 -27.17
CA THR A 209 -35.26 -4.54 -27.07
C THR A 209 -33.82 -4.21 -26.74
N ILE A 210 -33.19 -3.34 -27.54
CA ILE A 210 -31.94 -2.66 -27.18
C ILE A 210 -32.23 -1.17 -27.16
N LYS A 211 -32.06 -0.52 -26.01
CA LYS A 211 -32.36 0.90 -25.82
C LYS A 211 -31.23 1.60 -25.07
N ASN A 212 -31.12 2.92 -25.27
CA ASN A 212 -30.16 3.78 -24.58
C ASN A 212 -28.71 3.28 -24.61
N LEU A 213 -28.29 2.55 -25.65
CA LEU A 213 -26.93 2.05 -25.80
C LEU A 213 -26.18 2.91 -26.81
N VAL A 214 -24.95 3.30 -26.47
CA VAL A 214 -24.05 4.03 -27.37
C VAL A 214 -22.93 3.08 -27.82
N LEU A 215 -22.69 3.02 -29.12
CA LEU A 215 -21.66 2.19 -29.77
C LEU A 215 -20.60 3.05 -30.46
#